data_AF-A0A3D4XCV1-F1
#
_entry.id   AF-A0A3D4XCV1-F1
#
_cell.length_a   1.000
_cell.length_b   1.000
_cell.length_c   1.000
_cell.angle_alpha   90.00
_cell.angle_beta   90.00
_cell.angle_gamma   90.00
#
_symmetry.space_group_name_H-M   'P 1'
#
loop_
_entity.id
_entity.type
_entity.pdbx_description
1 polymer ?
#
loop_
_entity_poly.entity_id
_entity_poly.type
_entity_poly.pdbx_seq_one_letter_code
_entity_poly.pdbx_strand_id
1 'polypeptide(L)' 'MYGSGAEKKKLPIGVEFFSHFKRDDFYYVDKTGFIRELINSRGSVNLITRPRRFGKSLNMDM' A
#
# COMPACT_ATOMS: atom_id res chain seq x y z
N MET A 1 12.95 -0.35 34.05
CA MET A 1 11.72 0.16 33.41
C MET A 1 11.71 -0.34 31.98
N TYR A 2 10.95 -1.39 31.69
CA TYR A 2 10.90 -1.98 30.35
C TYR A 2 10.15 -1.02 29.44
N GLY A 3 10.84 -0.55 28.39
CA GLY A 3 10.28 0.37 27.41
C GLY A 3 8.96 -0.18 26.87
N SER A 4 7.94 0.68 26.84
CA SER A 4 6.67 0.42 26.20
C SER A 4 6.94 -0.07 24.77
N GLY A 5 6.75 -1.36 24.51
CA GLY A 5 6.80 -1.90 23.16
C GLY A 5 5.79 -1.12 22.32
N ALA A 6 6.27 -0.40 21.30
CA ALA A 6 5.40 0.34 20.40
C ALA A 6 4.33 -0.61 19.87
N GLU A 7 3.06 -0.28 20.14
CA GLU A 7 1.93 -1.07 19.70
C GLU A 7 2.01 -1.22 18.18
N LYS A 8 1.96 -2.45 17.67
CA LYS A 8 2.08 -2.69 16.22
C LYS A 8 0.87 -2.08 15.53
N LYS A 9 1.09 -1.34 14.44
CA LYS A 9 0.01 -0.77 13.63
C LYS A 9 -0.97 -1.86 13.19
N LYS A 10 -2.25 -1.51 13.06
CA LYS A 10 -3.27 -2.47 12.65
C LYS A 10 -3.13 -2.77 11.16
N LEU A 11 -3.49 -3.98 10.75
CA LEU A 11 -3.64 -4.30 9.32
C LEU A 11 -4.96 -3.70 8.80
N PRO A 12 -4.98 -3.12 7.60
CA PRO A 12 -6.14 -2.45 7.01
C PRO A 12 -7.12 -3.47 6.40
N ILE A 13 -7.65 -4.39 7.22
CA ILE A 13 -8.61 -5.39 6.75
C ILE A 13 -9.98 -4.73 6.59
N GLY A 14 -10.48 -4.66 5.36
CA GLY A 14 -11.78 -4.04 5.05
C GLY A 14 -11.75 -2.51 4.95
N VAL A 15 -10.56 -1.90 4.97
CA VAL A 15 -10.40 -0.46 4.75
C VAL A 15 -10.03 -0.23 3.28
N GLU A 16 -10.85 0.54 2.57
CA GLU A 16 -10.73 0.70 1.11
C GLU A 16 -10.29 2.11 0.67
N PHE A 17 -10.38 3.11 1.56
CA PHE A 17 -10.04 4.51 1.28
C PHE A 17 -8.75 4.93 1.95
N PHE A 18 -7.85 5.54 1.19
CA PHE A 18 -6.53 5.99 1.64
C PHE A 18 -6.62 7.01 2.79
N SER A 19 -7.64 7.87 2.79
CA SER A 19 -7.91 8.82 3.87
C SER A 19 -8.03 8.14 5.24
N HIS A 20 -8.63 6.95 5.30
CA HIS A 20 -8.76 6.17 6.54
C HIS A 20 -7.43 5.56 6.99
N PHE A 21 -6.54 5.19 6.06
CA PHE A 21 -5.20 4.69 6.41
C PHE A 21 -4.39 5.77 7.14
N LYS A 22 -4.46 7.01 6.64
CA LYS A 22 -3.75 8.15 7.23
C LYS A 22 -4.34 8.56 8.57
N ARG A 23 -5.68 8.53 8.71
CA ARG A 23 -6.37 8.91 9.94
C ARG A 23 -6.19 7.89 11.07
N ASP A 24 -6.31 6.61 10.74
CA ASP A 24 -6.44 5.53 11.73
C ASP A 24 -5.11 4.75 11.94
N ASP A 25 -4.00 5.30 11.43
CA ASP A 25 -2.62 4.79 11.55
C ASP A 25 -2.45 3.31 11.20
N PHE A 26 -3.06 2.90 10.08
CA PHE A 26 -2.92 1.53 9.57
C PHE A 26 -1.56 1.28 8.91
N TYR A 27 -1.17 0.01 8.83
CA TYR A 27 -0.07 -0.40 7.96
C TYR A 27 -0.41 -0.12 6.49
N TYR A 28 0.38 0.73 5.85
CA TYR A 28 0.34 1.03 4.43
C TYR A 28 1.71 0.77 3.80
N VAL A 29 1.70 0.17 2.61
CA VAL A 29 2.93 -0.02 1.81
C VAL A 29 2.85 0.93 0.63
N ASP A 30 3.70 1.95 0.63
CA ASP A 30 3.81 2.89 -0.49
C ASP A 30 4.44 2.20 -1.71
N LYS A 31 3.69 2.19 -2.81
CA LYS A 31 4.08 1.58 -4.09
C LYS A 31 4.45 2.61 -5.15
N THR A 32 4.42 3.90 -4.83
CA THR A 32 4.64 4.99 -5.79
C THR A 32 5.99 4.85 -6.49
N GLY A 33 7.05 4.50 -5.75
CA GLY A 33 8.39 4.27 -6.30
C GLY A 33 8.41 3.12 -7.33
N PHE A 34 7.78 1.99 -6.99
CA PHE A 34 7.66 0.83 -7.90
C PHE A 34 6.85 1.17 -9.15
N ILE A 35 5.74 1.89 -9.02
CA ILE A 35 4.91 2.31 -10.16
C ILE A 35 5.71 3.22 -11.09
N ARG A 36 6.48 4.16 -10.54
CA ARG A 36 7.36 5.05 -11.31
C ARG A 36 8.40 4.26 -12.11
N GLU A 37 9.07 3.30 -11.48
CA GLU A 37 10.05 2.44 -12.15
C GLU A 37 9.41 1.59 -13.25
N LEU A 38 8.23 1.03 -12.98
CA LEU A 38 7.47 0.24 -13.95
C LEU A 38 7.09 1.04 -15.20
N ILE A 39 6.69 2.32 -15.04
CA ILE A 39 6.38 3.22 -16.16
C ILE A 39 7.66 3.60 -16.92
N ASN A 40 8.76 3.83 -16.21
CA ASN A 40 10.02 4.30 -16.80
C ASN A 40 10.84 3.18 -17.49
N SER A 41 10.60 1.92 -17.16
CA SER A 41 11.40 0.79 -17.67
C SER A 41 11.24 0.55 -19.19
N ARG A 42 10.28 1.22 -19.86
CA ARG A 42 9.99 1.12 -21.31
C ARG A 42 9.87 -0.32 -21.83
N GLY A 43 9.51 -1.28 -20.97
CA GLY A 43 9.27 -2.66 -21.39
C GLY A 43 8.16 -2.72 -22.44
N SER A 44 8.40 -3.43 -23.54
CA SER A 44 7.40 -3.61 -24.61
C SER A 44 6.14 -4.34 -24.11
N VAL A 45 6.29 -5.17 -23.06
CA VAL A 45 5.21 -5.86 -22.37
C VAL A 45 5.51 -5.90 -20.88
N ASN A 46 4.52 -5.56 -20.04
CA ASN A 46 4.60 -5.65 -18.59
C ASN A 46 3.55 -6.64 -18.08
N LEU A 47 3.99 -7.77 -17.49
CA LEU A 47 3.09 -8.75 -16.85
C LEU A 47 2.83 -8.34 -15.40
N ILE A 48 1.61 -7.86 -15.14
CA ILE A 48 1.13 -7.65 -13.77
C ILE A 48 0.21 -8.82 -13.45
N THR A 49 0.69 -9.75 -12.62
CA THR A 49 -0.18 -10.79 -12.04
C THR A 49 -1.33 -10.08 -11.30
N ARG A 50 -2.50 -10.70 -11.12
CA ARG A 50 -3.65 -10.08 -10.44
C ARG A 50 -3.71 -10.50 -8.96
N PRO A 51 -2.72 -10.19 -8.09
CA PRO A 51 -2.79 -10.64 -6.71
C PRO A 51 -4.02 -10.05 -6.03
N ARG A 52 -4.77 -10.93 -5.35
CA ARG A 52 -5.93 -10.53 -4.57
C ARG A 52 -5.48 -9.60 -3.44
N ARG A 53 -6.25 -8.54 -3.17
CA ARG A 53 -5.92 -7.50 -2.18
C ARG A 53 -4.62 -6.72 -2.45
N PHE A 54 -4.19 -6.63 -3.70
CA PHE A 54 -3.06 -5.77 -4.07
C PHE A 54 -3.32 -4.26 -3.89
N GLY A 55 -4.54 -3.84 -3.57
CA GLY A 55 -4.86 -2.42 -3.38
C GLY A 55 -5.01 -1.66 -4.69
N LYS A 56 -5.59 -2.28 -5.74
CA LYS A 56 -5.86 -1.59 -7.01
C LYS A 56 -6.78 -0.37 -6.81
N SER A 57 -7.88 -0.54 -6.07
CA SER A 57 -8.79 0.56 -5.73
C SER A 57 -8.11 1.59 -4.83
N LEU A 58 -7.37 1.12 -3.83
CA LEU A 58 -6.61 1.98 -2.91
C LEU A 58 -5.59 2.86 -3.66
N ASN A 59 -4.91 2.31 -4.66
CA ASN A 59 -3.96 3.07 -5.48
C ASN A 59 -4.64 4.15 -6.34
N MET A 60 -5.92 3.98 -6.68
CA MET A 60 -6.69 4.98 -7.46
C MET A 60 -7.29 6.09 -6.57
N ASP A 61 -7.46 5.81 -5.27
CA ASP A 61 -7.98 6.76 -4.27
C ASP A 61 -6.89 7.64 -3.63
N MET A 62 -5.61 7.23 -3.78
CA MET A 62 -4.45 7.93 -3.20
C MET A 62 -4.25 9.35 -3.76
#